data_AF-R1CGN1-F1
#
_entry.id   AF-R1CGN1-F1
#
_cell.length_a   1.000
_cell.length_b   1.000
_cell.length_c   1.000
_cell.angle_alpha   90.00
_cell.angle_beta   90.00
_cell.angle_gamma   90.00
#
_symmetry.space_group_name_H-M   'P 1'
#
loop_
_entity.id
_entity.type
_entity.pdbx_description
1 polymer ?
#
loop_
_entity_poly.entity_id
_entity_poly.type
_entity_poly.pdbx_seq_one_letter_code
_entity_poly.pdbx_strand_id
1 'polypeptide(L)'
;MSMGRGITRSELEKKKKELQQGKKVKIEYSPKVKVRKKYKRVVIGTIQPICEKSTYFRVDTGKYITSFLITDLINKDIILQEIN
;
A
#
# COMPACT_ATOMS: atom_id res chain seq x y z
N MET A 1 13.26 26.74 -11.87
CA MET A 1 13.62 25.70 -10.88
C MET A 1 12.51 24.65 -10.91
N SER A 2 12.86 23.40 -11.22
CA SER A 2 11.90 22.31 -11.43
C SER A 2 11.11 22.02 -10.15
N MET A 3 9.81 22.34 -10.15
CA MET A 3 8.88 21.98 -9.09
C MET A 3 8.61 20.48 -9.15
N GLY A 4 9.28 19.70 -8.30
CA GLY A 4 8.93 18.29 -8.09
C GLY A 4 7.50 18.18 -7.58
N ARG A 5 6.66 17.37 -8.23
CA ARG A 5 5.31 17.02 -7.76
C ARG A 5 5.44 16.16 -6.49
N GLY A 6 5.67 16.80 -5.35
CA GLY A 6 5.72 16.14 -4.05
C GLY A 6 4.31 15.77 -3.61
N ILE A 7 4.07 14.49 -3.37
CA ILE A 7 2.85 14.02 -2.69
C ILE A 7 2.76 14.77 -1.36
N THR A 8 1.65 15.47 -1.12
CA THR A 8 1.50 16.29 0.08
C THR A 8 1.28 15.42 1.31
N ARG A 9 1.74 15.89 2.48
CA ARG A 9 1.50 15.19 3.76
C ARG A 9 0.01 14.95 4.01
N SER A 10 -0.84 15.87 3.57
CA SER A 10 -2.30 15.77 3.66
C SER A 10 -2.89 14.61 2.84
N GLU A 11 -2.38 14.37 1.62
CA GLU A 11 -2.80 13.22 0.81
C GLU A 11 -2.41 11.89 1.45
N LEU A 12 -1.22 11.84 2.04
CA LEU A 12 -0.72 10.67 2.75
C LEU A 12 -1.56 10.38 4.01
N GLU A 13 -1.91 11.40 4.79
CA GLU A 13 -2.78 11.25 5.98
C GLU A 13 -4.21 10.85 5.61
N LYS A 14 -4.76 11.38 4.51
CA LYS A 14 -6.09 10.97 4.01
C LYS A 14 -6.09 9.49 3.63
N LYS A 15 -5.09 9.03 2.88
CA LYS A 15 -4.97 7.61 2.51
C LYS A 15 -4.76 6.70 3.71
N LYS A 16 -4.01 7.14 4.73
CA LYS A 16 -3.89 6.38 5.99
C LYS A 16 -5.24 6.18 6.67
N LYS A 17 -6.09 7.19 6.69
CA LYS A 17 -7.46 7.08 7.25
C LYS A 17 -8.34 6.14 6.43
N GLU A 18 -8.18 6.13 5.10
CA GLU A 18 -8.89 5.18 4.22
C GLU A 18 -8.41 3.73 4.43
N LEU A 19 -7.13 3.53 4.77
CA LEU A 19 -6.60 2.21 5.14
C LEU A 19 -7.07 1.80 6.54
N GLN A 20 -8.24 1.16 6.60
CA GLN A 20 -8.77 0.64 7.87
C GLN A 20 -7.92 -0.53 8.37
N GLN A 21 -7.21 -0.30 9.48
CA GLN A 21 -6.37 -1.29 10.15
C GLN A 21 -7.23 -2.50 10.59
N GLY A 22 -6.66 -3.69 10.53
CA GLY A 22 -7.36 -4.92 10.91
C GLY A 22 -8.28 -5.50 9.83
N LYS A 23 -8.49 -4.82 8.70
CA LYS A 23 -9.24 -5.39 7.57
C LYS A 23 -8.41 -6.35 6.73
N LYS A 24 -9.07 -7.39 6.22
CA LYS A 24 -8.54 -8.25 5.17
C LYS A 24 -8.61 -7.53 3.83
N VAL A 25 -7.48 -7.44 3.16
CA VAL A 25 -7.33 -6.78 1.88
C VAL A 25 -6.55 -7.65 0.90
N LYS A 26 -6.87 -7.48 -0.37
CA LYS A 26 -6.12 -7.99 -1.50
C LYS A 26 -5.41 -6.83 -2.18
N ILE A 27 -4.10 -6.90 -2.20
CA ILE A 27 -3.21 -5.95 -2.84
C ILE A 27 -2.72 -6.55 -4.14
N GLU A 28 -2.95 -5.86 -5.22
CA GLU A 28 -2.55 -6.25 -6.56
C GLU A 28 -1.67 -5.18 -7.18
N TYR A 29 -0.50 -5.57 -7.67
CA TYR A 29 0.36 -4.66 -8.42
C TYR A 29 -0.25 -4.36 -9.78
N SER A 30 -0.26 -3.09 -10.14
CA SER A 30 -0.67 -2.63 -11.46
C SER A 30 0.20 -3.26 -12.54
N PRO A 31 -0.36 -3.66 -13.70
CA PRO A 31 0.42 -4.22 -14.81
C PRO A 31 1.45 -3.24 -15.38
N LYS A 32 1.34 -1.94 -15.06
CA LYS A 32 2.34 -0.92 -15.40
C LYS A 32 3.63 -1.06 -14.59
N VAL A 33 3.58 -1.66 -13.41
CA VAL A 33 4.74 -1.85 -12.53
C VAL A 33 5.46 -3.15 -12.91
N LYS A 34 6.75 -3.05 -13.24
CA LYS A 34 7.60 -4.22 -13.48
C LYS A 34 7.93 -4.91 -12.15
N VAL A 35 7.04 -5.79 -11.71
CA VAL A 35 7.29 -6.65 -10.55
C VAL A 35 8.31 -7.73 -10.93
N ARG A 36 9.37 -7.92 -10.12
CA ARG A 36 10.33 -9.01 -10.36
C ARG A 36 9.59 -10.35 -10.27
N LYS A 37 9.89 -11.30 -11.16
CA LYS A 37 9.23 -12.64 -11.22
C LYS A 37 9.13 -13.36 -9.86
N LYS A 38 10.05 -13.09 -8.94
CA LYS A 38 10.08 -13.68 -7.59
C LYS A 38 8.92 -13.21 -6.69
N TYR A 39 8.38 -12.00 -6.92
CA TYR A 39 7.29 -11.46 -6.11
C TYR A 39 5.94 -11.79 -6.75
N LYS A 40 5.01 -12.26 -5.92
CA LYS A 40 3.63 -12.49 -6.35
C LYS A 40 2.98 -11.15 -6.69
N ARG A 41 2.29 -11.09 -7.84
CA ARG A 41 1.54 -9.91 -8.28
C ARG A 41 0.36 -9.57 -7.37
N VAL A 42 -0.14 -10.58 -6.67
CA VAL A 42 -1.27 -10.49 -5.76
C VAL A 42 -0.83 -10.95 -4.38
N VAL A 43 -1.14 -10.13 -3.39
CA VAL A 43 -0.91 -10.39 -1.97
C VAL A 43 -2.24 -10.24 -1.24
N ILE A 44 -2.62 -11.23 -0.45
CA ILE A 44 -3.85 -11.19 0.36
C ILE A 44 -3.42 -11.30 1.81
N GLY A 45 -3.94 -10.41 2.65
CA GLY A 45 -3.59 -10.39 4.05
C GLY A 45 -4.35 -9.32 4.83
N THR A 46 -4.02 -9.18 6.10
CA THR A 46 -4.64 -8.21 7.00
C THR A 46 -3.74 -6.99 7.13
N ILE A 47 -4.32 -5.78 7.03
CA ILE A 47 -3.59 -4.54 7.28
C ILE A 47 -3.20 -4.50 8.75
N GLN A 48 -1.90 -4.46 9.00
CA GLN A 48 -1.33 -4.29 10.34
C GLN A 48 -1.41 -2.82 10.76
N PRO A 49 -1.32 -2.52 12.08
CA PRO A 49 -1.36 -1.15 12.57
C PRO A 49 -0.32 -0.26 11.88
N ILE A 50 -0.78 0.84 11.28
CA ILE A 50 0.06 1.78 10.54
C ILE A 50 0.51 2.85 11.53
N CYS A 51 1.82 2.96 11.73
CA CYS A 51 2.38 4.03 12.53
C CYS A 51 2.14 5.39 11.85
N GLU A 52 1.74 6.40 12.61
CA GLU A 52 1.42 7.74 12.11
C GLU A 52 2.58 8.39 11.36
N LYS A 53 3.83 8.11 11.75
CA LYS A 53 5.04 8.65 11.09
C LYS A 53 5.50 7.83 9.88
N SER A 54 4.90 6.67 9.63
CA SER A 54 5.34 5.77 8.54
C SER A 54 4.77 6.20 7.19
N THR A 55 5.58 6.15 6.13
CA THR A 55 5.12 6.25 4.73
C THR A 55 4.74 4.90 4.13
N TYR A 56 4.91 3.83 4.91
CA TYR A 56 4.60 2.46 4.55
C TYR A 56 3.49 1.91 5.44
N PHE A 57 2.72 0.98 4.90
CA PHE A 57 1.79 0.14 5.65
C PHE A 57 2.24 -1.32 5.54
N ARG A 58 1.95 -2.11 6.56
CA ARG A 58 2.30 -3.52 6.63
C ARG A 58 1.06 -4.37 6.42
N VAL A 59 1.23 -5.47 5.70
CA VAL A 59 0.17 -6.45 5.46
C VAL A 59 0.68 -7.81 5.90
N ASP A 60 -0.07 -8.43 6.79
CA ASP A 60 0.21 -9.77 7.27
C ASP A 60 -0.57 -10.79 6.45
N THR A 61 0.15 -11.63 5.73
CA THR A 61 -0.42 -12.67 4.87
C THR A 61 -0.68 -13.99 5.62
N GLY A 62 -0.35 -14.05 6.91
CA GLY A 62 -0.37 -15.27 7.72
C GLY A 62 0.87 -16.16 7.55
N LYS A 63 1.68 -15.95 6.50
CA LYS A 63 2.99 -16.63 6.29
C LYS A 63 4.18 -15.71 6.47
N TYR A 64 4.01 -14.45 6.11
CA TYR A 64 5.02 -13.40 6.23
C TYR A 64 4.35 -12.03 6.24
N ILE A 65 5.03 -11.06 6.85
CA ILE A 65 4.64 -9.66 6.84
C ILE A 65 5.35 -8.98 5.67
N THR A 66 4.59 -8.31 4.81
CA THR A 66 5.14 -7.50 3.72
C THR A 66 4.80 -6.03 3.94
N SER A 67 5.70 -5.14 3.53
CA SER A 67 5.52 -3.70 3.63
C SER A 67 5.28 -3.11 2.25
N PHE A 68 4.34 -2.18 2.15
CA PHE A 68 4.01 -1.46 0.92
C PHE A 68 4.04 0.05 1.18
N LEU A 69 4.41 0.81 0.16
CA LEU A 69 4.38 2.26 0.23
C LEU A 69 2.95 2.78 0.06
N ILE A 70 2.60 3.79 0.84
CA ILE A 70 1.32 4.51 0.67
C ILE A 70 1.37 5.35 -0.62
N THR A 71 2.55 5.82 -1.01
CA THR A 71 2.74 6.53 -2.29
C THR A 71 2.41 5.65 -3.47
N ASP A 72 2.68 4.33 -3.40
CA ASP A 72 2.36 3.39 -4.47
C ASP A 72 0.85 3.19 -4.59
N LEU A 73 0.10 3.27 -3.48
CA LEU A 73 -1.37 3.33 -3.52
C LEU A 73 -1.85 4.61 -4.19
N ILE A 74 -1.23 5.75 -3.88
CA ILE A 74 -1.60 7.07 -4.43
C ILE A 74 -1.33 7.11 -5.94
N ASN A 75 -0.16 6.64 -6.36
CA ASN A 75 0.26 6.56 -7.75
C ASN A 75 -0.49 5.47 -8.55
N LYS A 76 -1.35 4.68 -7.89
CA LYS A 76 -2.05 3.53 -8.47
C LYS A 76 -1.09 2.48 -9.04
N ASP A 77 0.10 2.40 -8.45
CA ASP A 77 1.09 1.34 -8.69
C ASP A 77 0.64 0.04 -8.02
N ILE A 78 -0.09 0.16 -6.90
CA ILE A 78 -0.79 -0.94 -6.24
C ILE A 78 -2.27 -0.61 -6.07
N ILE A 79 -3.09 -1.63 -6.23
CA ILE A 79 -4.55 -1.59 -6.10
C ILE A 79 -4.91 -2.37 -4.83
N LEU A 80 -5.63 -1.73 -3.92
CA LEU A 80 -6.12 -2.36 -2.70
C LEU A 80 -7.62 -2.63 -2.84
N GLN A 81 -8.01 -3.89 -2.70
CA GLN A 81 -9.39 -4.37 -2.70
C GLN A 81 -9.71 -4.91 -1.31
N GLU A 82 -10.72 -4.34 -0.65
CA GLU A 82 -11.23 -4.91 0.60
C GLU A 82 -12.00 -6.20 0.30
N ILE A 83 -11.70 -7.27 1.04
CA ILE A 83 -12.47 -8.53 0.98
C ILE A 83 -13.22 -8.61 2.32
N ASN A 84 -14.55 -8.51 2.27
CA ASN A 84 -15.41 -8.73 3.43
C ASN A 84 -15.49 -10.23 3.75
#